data_AF-A0A7Z1A2R3-F1
#
_entry.id   AF-A0A7Z1A2R3-F1
#
_cell.length_a   1.000
_cell.length_b   1.000
_cell.length_c   1.000
_cell.angle_alpha   90.00
_cell.angle_beta   90.00
_cell.angle_gamma   90.00
#
_symmetry.space_group_name_H-M   'P 1'
#
loop_
_entity.id
_entity.type
_entity.pdbx_description
1 polymer ?
#
loop_
_entity_poly.entity_id
_entity_poly.type
_entity_poly.pdbx_seq_one_letter_code
_entity_poly.pdbx_strand_id
1 'polypeptide(L)'
;MKKLNGDKQQKDIWRLPAVGSWEKTQGKHPTQKPLGLLSRIILSSTQKGDLILDPFSGSGTTGIASILLDRKYVGIEQELEFLKLSKRRYQTMTLESKYEFKQKIREQISVI
;
A
#
# COMPACT_ATOMS: atom_id res chain seq x y z
N MET A 1 -4.94 -0.88 15.75
CA MET A 1 -4.79 -2.26 15.22
C MET A 1 -5.70 -3.30 15.85
N LYS A 2 -5.91 -3.35 17.18
CA LYS A 2 -6.78 -4.36 17.82
C LYS A 2 -8.18 -4.48 17.17
N LYS A 3 -8.86 -3.35 16.96
CA LYS A 3 -10.16 -3.30 16.28
C LYS A 3 -10.18 -3.90 14.86
N LEU A 4 -9.06 -3.84 14.14
CA LEU A 4 -8.93 -4.43 12.80
C LEU A 4 -8.64 -5.94 12.85
N ASN A 5 -8.37 -6.48 14.03
CA ASN A 5 -7.98 -7.86 14.29
C ASN A 5 -8.93 -8.53 15.30
N GLY A 6 -10.23 -8.22 15.24
CA GLY A 6 -11.23 -8.80 16.15
C GLY A 6 -10.91 -8.58 17.63
N ASP A 7 -10.42 -7.38 17.96
CA ASP A 7 -9.94 -6.97 19.29
C ASP A 7 -8.76 -7.76 19.87
N LYS A 8 -8.13 -8.61 19.06
CA LYS A 8 -6.91 -9.35 19.42
C LYS A 8 -5.66 -8.53 19.11
N GLN A 9 -4.62 -8.73 19.91
CA GLN A 9 -3.29 -8.21 19.59
C GLN A 9 -2.76 -8.89 18.31
N GLN A 10 -2.17 -8.09 17.41
CA GLN A 10 -1.51 -8.64 16.22
C GLN A 10 -0.21 -9.34 16.60
N LYS A 11 0.03 -10.49 15.98
CA LYS A 11 1.29 -11.24 16.12
C LYS A 11 2.40 -10.62 15.26
N ASP A 12 3.61 -11.09 15.47
CA ASP A 12 4.83 -10.77 14.71
C ASP A 12 4.93 -11.53 13.37
N ILE A 13 4.35 -12.72 13.26
CA ILE A 13 4.28 -13.48 12.00
C ILE A 13 3.01 -13.10 11.22
N TRP A 14 3.18 -12.52 10.03
CA TRP A 14 2.09 -12.08 9.17
C TRP A 14 1.98 -12.98 7.94
N ARG A 15 0.79 -13.56 7.74
CA ARG A 15 0.47 -14.34 6.54
C ARG A 15 -0.33 -13.44 5.60
N LEU A 16 0.29 -13.04 4.50
CA LEU A 16 -0.29 -12.15 3.49
C LEU A 16 -0.03 -12.75 2.10
N PRO A 17 -0.95 -12.57 1.14
CA PRO A 17 -0.71 -13.00 -0.23
C PRO A 17 0.41 -12.19 -0.89
N ALA A 18 1.05 -12.79 -1.89
CA ALA A 18 1.95 -12.07 -2.79
C ALA A 18 1.19 -11.04 -3.64
N VAL A 19 1.93 -10.20 -4.37
CA VAL A 19 1.34 -9.15 -5.22
C VAL A 19 0.38 -9.74 -6.25
N GLY A 20 -0.90 -9.39 -6.14
CA GLY A 20 -1.95 -9.85 -7.05
C GLY A 20 -1.84 -9.26 -8.46
N SER A 21 -2.50 -9.87 -9.44
CA SER A 21 -2.59 -9.35 -10.82
C SER A 21 -3.22 -7.95 -10.87
N TRP A 22 -4.22 -7.70 -10.03
CA TRP A 22 -4.91 -6.42 -9.88
C TRP A 22 -4.00 -5.27 -9.42
N GLU A 23 -2.88 -5.56 -8.75
CA GLU A 23 -1.88 -4.56 -8.34
C GLU A 23 -0.87 -4.22 -9.46
N LYS A 24 -0.88 -4.95 -10.58
CA LYS A 24 0.09 -4.86 -11.68
C LYS A 24 -0.51 -4.29 -12.97
N THR A 25 -1.69 -3.68 -12.88
CA THR A 25 -2.45 -3.14 -14.03
C THR A 25 -1.71 -2.06 -14.81
N GLN A 26 -0.76 -1.37 -14.18
CA GLN A 26 0.01 -0.26 -14.77
C GLN A 26 1.46 -0.62 -15.13
N GLY A 27 1.81 -1.90 -15.08
CA GLY A 27 3.17 -2.40 -15.30
C GLY A 27 3.71 -3.19 -14.12
N LYS A 28 4.92 -3.74 -14.28
CA LYS A 28 5.55 -4.63 -13.30
C LYS A 28 6.87 -4.02 -12.82
N HIS A 29 7.08 -4.06 -11.51
CA HIS A 29 8.40 -3.92 -10.91
C HIS A 29 8.84 -5.29 -10.38
N PRO A 30 10.11 -5.73 -10.61
CA PRO A 30 10.55 -7.08 -10.27
C PRO A 30 10.27 -7.48 -8.82
N THR A 31 10.45 -6.53 -7.90
CA THR A 31 10.29 -6.73 -6.46
C THR A 31 9.20 -5.85 -5.84
N GLN A 32 8.10 -5.60 -6.57
CA GLN A 32 6.94 -4.88 -6.02
C GLN A 32 6.48 -5.52 -4.70
N LYS A 33 6.22 -4.69 -3.69
CA LYS A 33 5.69 -5.18 -2.41
C LYS A 33 4.15 -5.20 -2.43
N PRO A 34 3.50 -6.16 -1.74
CA PRO A 34 2.04 -6.24 -1.70
C PRO A 34 1.42 -5.06 -0.97
N LEU A 35 0.32 -4.53 -1.50
CA LEU A 35 -0.35 -3.36 -0.93
C LEU A 35 -0.86 -3.61 0.51
N GLY A 36 -1.36 -4.81 0.82
CA GLY A 36 -1.81 -5.18 2.16
C GLY A 36 -0.70 -5.12 3.21
N LEU A 37 0.54 -5.50 2.86
CA LEU A 37 1.69 -5.44 3.76
C LEU A 37 1.99 -4.00 4.17
N LEU A 38 2.12 -3.09 3.19
CA LEU A 38 2.45 -1.69 3.47
C LEU A 38 1.29 -0.99 4.18
N SER A 39 0.05 -1.28 3.78
CA SER A 39 -1.14 -0.72 4.43
C SER A 39 -1.20 -1.09 5.91
N ARG A 40 -0.84 -2.34 6.25
CA ARG A 40 -0.78 -2.80 7.63
C ARG A 40 0.28 -2.04 8.45
N ILE A 41 1.49 -1.87 7.92
CA ILE A 41 2.57 -1.12 8.57
C ILE A 41 2.16 0.34 8.80
N ILE A 42 1.57 0.98 7.79
CA ILE A 42 1.10 2.37 7.89
C ILE A 42 0.03 2.52 8.96
N LEU A 43 -0.97 1.64 8.99
CA LEU A 43 -2.05 1.67 9.98
C LEU A 43 -1.57 1.38 11.41
N SER A 44 -0.48 0.61 11.58
CA SER A 44 0.09 0.35 12.90
C SER A 44 0.96 1.48 13.44
N SER A 45 1.54 2.30 12.56
CA SER A 45 2.63 3.21 12.92
C SER A 45 2.33 4.69 12.66
N THR A 46 1.15 5.02 12.11
CA THR A 46 0.78 6.41 11.76
C THR A 46 -0.69 6.72 12.01
N GLN A 47 -1.01 8.00 12.15
CA GLN A 47 -2.35 8.55 12.17
C GLN A 47 -2.75 9.12 10.80
N LYS A 48 -4.03 9.42 10.63
CA LYS A 48 -4.52 10.09 9.42
C LYS A 48 -3.88 11.48 9.30
N GLY A 49 -3.48 11.87 8.10
CA GLY A 49 -2.84 13.16 7.82
C GLY A 49 -1.32 13.18 8.03
N ASP A 50 -0.73 12.17 8.68
CA ASP A 50 0.71 12.06 8.86
C ASP A 50 1.46 11.99 7.51
N LEU A 51 2.72 12.42 7.53
CA LEU A 51 3.64 12.34 6.39
C LEU A 51 4.48 11.08 6.46
N ILE A 52 4.47 10.30 5.38
CA ILE A 52 5.27 9.08 5.23
C ILE A 52 6.40 9.34 4.23
N LEU A 53 7.62 8.98 4.61
CA LEU A 53 8.79 8.98 3.74
C LEU A 53 9.16 7.54 3.36
N ASP A 54 9.39 7.30 2.07
CA ASP A 54 10.01 6.07 1.57
C ASP A 54 11.22 6.42 0.70
N PRO A 55 12.46 6.22 1.19
CA PRO A 55 13.67 6.57 0.45
C PRO A 55 13.99 5.58 -0.69
N PHE A 56 13.27 4.45 -0.80
CA PHE A 56 13.46 3.42 -1.82
C PHE A 56 12.10 3.03 -2.40
N SER A 57 11.40 4.04 -2.92
CA SER A 57 9.99 3.97 -3.30
C SER A 57 9.70 2.91 -4.38
N GLY A 58 10.64 2.62 -5.29
CA GLY A 58 10.46 1.67 -6.37
C GLY A 58 9.19 1.98 -7.17
N SER A 59 8.29 1.00 -7.29
CA SER A 59 7.00 1.18 -7.96
C SER A 59 5.96 2.02 -7.19
N GLY A 60 6.33 2.61 -6.04
CA GLY A 60 5.48 3.53 -5.29
C GLY A 60 4.40 2.87 -4.45
N THR A 61 4.50 1.58 -4.12
CA THR A 61 3.47 0.90 -3.31
C THR A 61 3.20 1.60 -1.99
N THR A 62 4.25 2.09 -1.29
CA THR A 62 4.11 2.87 -0.05
C THR A 62 3.28 4.13 -0.27
N GLY A 63 3.50 4.84 -1.39
CA GLY A 63 2.72 6.02 -1.75
C GLY A 63 1.26 5.71 -2.04
N ILE A 64 0.99 4.67 -2.83
CA ILE A 64 -0.39 4.23 -3.12
C ILE A 64 -1.11 3.86 -1.82
N ALA A 65 -0.48 3.08 -0.94
CA ALA A 65 -1.05 2.71 0.36
C ALA A 65 -1.31 3.94 1.24
N SER A 66 -0.35 4.87 1.31
CA SER A 66 -0.47 6.11 2.09
C SER A 66 -1.69 6.93 1.67
N ILE A 67 -1.85 7.13 0.36
CA ILE A 67 -2.95 7.92 -0.21
C ILE A 67 -4.31 7.24 0.03
N LEU A 68 -4.39 5.91 -0.16
CA LEU A 68 -5.62 5.15 0.12
C LEU A 68 -6.04 5.24 1.59
N LEU A 69 -5.07 5.42 2.48
CA LEU A 69 -5.29 5.49 3.91
C LEU A 69 -5.38 6.93 4.44
N ASP A 70 -5.47 7.95 3.59
CA ASP A 70 -5.57 9.36 4.01
C ASP A 70 -4.29 9.87 4.72
N ARG A 71 -3.11 9.47 4.24
CA ARG A 71 -1.80 9.99 4.65
C ARG A 71 -1.12 10.76 3.52
N LYS A 72 -0.21 11.67 3.88
CA LYS A 72 0.70 12.35 2.94
C LYS A 72 1.90 11.46 2.67
N TYR A 73 2.55 11.66 1.53
CA TYR A 73 3.66 10.79 1.09
C TYR A 73 4.75 11.55 0.35
N VAL A 74 6.00 11.20 0.63
CA VAL A 74 7.19 11.56 -0.14
C VAL A 74 7.96 10.27 -0.45
N GLY A 75 8.19 10.03 -1.73
CA GLY A 75 8.96 8.88 -2.21
C GLY A 75 10.20 9.33 -2.95
N ILE A 76 11.34 8.67 -2.69
CA ILE A 76 12.59 8.87 -3.42
C ILE A 76 12.87 7.57 -4.17
N GLU A 77 13.23 7.70 -5.45
CA GLU A 77 13.61 6.59 -6.31
C GLU A 77 14.62 7.10 -7.33
N GLN A 78 15.68 6.32 -7.57
CA GLN A 78 16.77 6.69 -8.46
C GLN A 78 16.43 6.39 -9.92
N GLU A 79 15.74 5.26 -10.17
CA GLU A 79 15.45 4.79 -11.52
C GLU A 79 14.22 5.51 -12.10
N LEU A 80 14.45 6.29 -13.17
CA LEU A 80 13.43 7.10 -13.81
C LEU A 80 12.22 6.27 -14.29
N GLU A 81 12.44 5.04 -14.74
CA GLU A 81 11.37 4.14 -15.18
C GLU A 81 10.43 3.73 -14.03
N PHE A 82 10.96 3.58 -12.82
CA PHE A 82 10.15 3.27 -11.64
C PHE A 82 9.43 4.50 -11.09
N LEU A 83 10.05 5.68 -11.18
CA LEU A 83 9.35 6.96 -10.93
C LEU A 83 8.16 7.14 -11.89
N LYS A 84 8.34 6.90 -13.19
CA LYS A 84 7.25 6.94 -14.18
C LYS A 84 6.15 5.92 -13.86
N LEU A 85 6.53 4.70 -13.47
CA LEU A 85 5.57 3.67 -13.06
C LEU A 85 4.75 4.10 -11.84
N SER A 86 5.41 4.59 -10.79
CA SER A 86 4.78 5.11 -9.56
C SER A 86 3.79 6.23 -9.90
N LYS A 87 4.22 7.20 -10.73
CA LYS A 87 3.37 8.31 -11.17
C LYS A 87 2.15 7.82 -11.95
N ARG A 88 2.32 6.89 -12.90
CA ARG A 88 1.18 6.29 -13.64
C ARG A 88 0.20 5.62 -12.70
N ARG A 89 0.69 4.77 -11.77
CA ARG A 89 -0.16 4.10 -10.78
C ARG A 89 -1.04 5.10 -10.01
N TYR A 90 -0.47 6.22 -9.58
CA TYR A 90 -1.22 7.26 -8.89
C TYR A 90 -2.24 7.96 -9.82
N GLN A 91 -1.80 8.39 -11.01
CA GLN A 91 -2.63 9.16 -11.94
C GLN A 91 -3.83 8.39 -12.48
N THR A 92 -3.70 7.06 -12.65
CA THR A 92 -4.79 6.21 -13.14
C THR A 92 -5.81 5.83 -12.06
N MET A 93 -5.60 6.21 -10.79
CA MET A 93 -6.53 5.87 -9.71
C MET A 93 -7.80 6.70 -9.75
N THR A 94 -8.87 6.10 -10.24
CA THR A 94 -10.25 6.61 -10.13
C THR A 94 -10.83 6.40 -8.71
N LEU A 95 -12.01 6.97 -8.44
CA LEU A 95 -12.72 6.74 -7.17
C LEU A 95 -13.12 5.27 -7.00
N GLU A 96 -13.55 4.62 -8.09
CA GLU A 96 -13.94 3.22 -8.13
C GLU A 96 -12.75 2.32 -7.80
N SER A 97 -11.60 2.52 -8.46
CA SER A 97 -10.39 1.74 -8.19
C SER A 97 -9.87 1.95 -6.76
N LYS A 98 -9.97 3.18 -6.22
CA LYS A 98 -9.65 3.46 -4.82
C LYS A 98 -10.53 2.67 -3.87
N TYR A 99 -11.83 2.63 -4.13
CA TYR A 99 -12.77 1.87 -3.32
C TYR A 99 -12.46 0.36 -3.38
N GLU A 100 -12.27 -0.18 -4.58
CA GLU A 100 -11.91 -1.59 -4.77
C GLU A 100 -10.62 -1.96 -4.02
N PHE A 101 -9.57 -1.15 -4.15
CA PHE A 101 -8.30 -1.40 -3.48
C PHE A 101 -8.44 -1.35 -1.95
N LYS A 102 -9.24 -0.42 -1.40
CA LYS A 102 -9.52 -0.38 0.04
C LYS A 102 -10.22 -1.66 0.52
N GLN A 103 -11.16 -2.21 -0.26
CA GLN A 103 -11.81 -3.48 0.09
C GLN A 103 -10.82 -4.65 0.07
N LYS A 104 -10.01 -4.77 -0.99
CA LYS A 104 -8.99 -5.82 -1.08
C LYS A 104 -7.95 -5.72 0.03
N ILE A 105 -7.50 -4.51 0.37
CA ILE A 105 -6.60 -4.29 1.51
C ILE A 105 -7.28 -4.78 2.79
N ARG A 106 -8.55 -4.43 3.02
CA ARG A 106 -9.30 -4.87 4.20
C ARG A 106 -9.35 -6.38 4.29
N GLU A 107 -9.67 -7.07 3.20
CA GLU A 107 -9.66 -8.54 3.13
C GLU A 107 -8.28 -9.13 3.42
N GLN A 108 -7.20 -8.50 2.95
CA GLN A 108 -5.83 -8.97 3.18
C GLN A 108 -5.35 -8.76 4.62
N ILE A 109 -5.77 -7.69 5.29
CA ILE A 109 -5.30 -7.34 6.63
C ILE A 109 -6.24 -7.80 7.75
N SER A 110 -7.51 -8.02 7.44
CA SER A 110 -8.48 -8.61 8.36
C SER A 110 -8.19 -10.10 8.48
N VAL A 111 -7.87 -10.53 9.70
CA VAL A 111 -7.78 -11.94 10.04
C VAL A 111 -9.21 -12.49 10.05
N ILE A 112 -9.43 -13.65 9.42
CA ILE A 112 -10.65 -14.45 9.52
C ILE A 112 -11.08 -14.56 10.98
#